data_AF-A0A6J4YQF1-F1
#
_entry.id   AF-A0A6J4YQF1-F1
#
_cell.length_a   1.000
_cell.length_b   1.000
_cell.length_c   1.000
_cell.angle_alpha   90.00
_cell.angle_beta   90.00
_cell.angle_gamma   90.00
#
_symmetry.space_group_name_H-M   'P 1'
#
loop_
_entity.id
_entity.type
_entity.pdbx_description
1 polymer ?
#
loop_
_entity_poly.entity_id
_entity_poly.type
_entity_poly.pdbx_seq_one_letter_code
_entity_poly.pdbx_strand_id
1 'polypeptide(L)'
;MHQVASEIFRRGRSLDHTGAAAQPIPLKPRRSLATATILGLLVLAMGCALTQATRQSLTTYTRAMDEVQESANFFLTDYANLVKFRKQLEAGGDEKTARAKPEFPSEFILPQNPGAPTTKAEKAIQESREALEVIRQYNDALVALAEGRPEAEIKAQINQFGGALQTLASIGGTVVPGIEQFSDIATKIIKLAQDADNREQFKKAVKEGQKPVNNILTALEKQTSPIYRASVPRAKSRQDVAKDNIRLVGFEIKPFLADFSPPTDPGLSNEMAEFRAEIVAIGTRTKTIPPLPDTFPFQSGKPEYDNAAHANMNIFMQVLRVNDALYTQIVTRQNAYYNLMVKYVALLRQTRRSLTILSDSLDAPIDIEREAYRLINVAFELRDAIAVFRNPPVAAGTI
;
A
#
# COMPACT_ATOMS: atom_id res chain seq x y z
N MET A 1 -14.63 19.05 3.79
CA MET A 1 -13.50 18.54 4.61
C MET A 1 -12.18 19.05 4.05
N HIS A 2 -11.93 20.37 4.11
CA HIS A 2 -10.78 20.99 3.42
C HIS A 2 -10.08 22.12 4.19
N GLN A 3 -10.12 22.14 5.52
CA GLN A 3 -9.64 23.31 6.28
C GLN A 3 -9.04 23.02 7.67
N VAL A 4 -8.22 21.97 7.81
CA VAL A 4 -7.53 21.66 9.10
C VAL A 4 -6.01 21.40 8.92
N ALA A 5 -5.41 21.72 7.77
CA ALA A 5 -4.01 21.34 7.47
C ALA A 5 -2.97 22.49 7.43
N SER A 6 -3.27 23.70 7.90
CA SER A 6 -2.36 24.86 7.74
C SER A 6 -1.67 25.40 9.00
N GLU A 7 -1.88 24.83 10.20
CA GLU A 7 -1.43 25.48 11.45
C GLU A 7 -0.09 24.98 12.03
N ILE A 8 0.54 23.91 11.50
CA ILE A 8 1.68 23.26 12.21
C ILE A 8 3.08 23.70 11.71
N PHE A 9 3.20 24.49 10.64
CA PHE A 9 4.51 24.80 10.03
C PHE A 9 5.12 26.19 10.35
N ARG A 10 4.63 26.91 11.38
CA ARG A 10 4.98 28.34 11.60
C ARG A 10 5.80 28.69 12.85
N ARG A 11 6.40 27.74 13.57
CA ARG A 11 7.29 28.07 14.71
C ARG A 11 8.60 27.29 14.68
N GLY A 12 9.68 28.00 14.35
CA GLY A 12 11.04 27.47 14.43
C GLY A 12 12.08 28.28 13.67
N ARG A 13 12.17 29.59 13.91
CA ARG A 13 13.26 30.44 13.40
C ARG A 13 13.57 31.57 14.40
N SER A 14 14.67 31.43 15.14
CA SER A 14 15.64 32.49 15.52
C SER A 14 16.46 31.99 16.71
N LEU A 15 17.77 31.90 16.58
CA LEU A 15 18.71 32.26 17.65
C LEU A 15 20.02 32.70 16.98
N ASP A 16 20.36 33.95 17.29
CA ASP A 16 21.48 34.71 16.78
C ASP A 16 22.82 34.38 17.47
N HIS A 17 23.85 34.89 16.80
CA HIS A 17 25.28 34.87 17.04
C HIS A 17 25.81 35.38 18.40
N THR A 18 26.88 34.73 18.87
CA THR A 18 28.12 35.32 19.47
C THR A 18 29.19 34.22 19.36
N GLY A 19 30.44 34.38 18.89
CA GLY A 19 31.33 35.53 18.84
C GLY A 19 32.56 35.25 19.74
N ALA A 20 33.62 34.62 19.22
CA ALA A 20 34.94 34.59 19.87
C ALA A 20 36.05 34.30 18.84
N ALA A 21 36.90 35.31 18.63
CA ALA A 21 38.11 35.25 17.82
C ALA A 21 39.30 34.74 18.66
N ALA A 22 40.15 33.89 18.08
CA ALA A 22 41.47 33.56 18.61
C ALA A 22 42.50 33.45 17.47
N GLN A 23 43.72 33.89 17.78
CA GLN A 23 44.79 34.39 16.92
C GLN A 23 45.58 33.32 16.13
N PRO A 24 46.32 33.72 15.08
CA PRO A 24 47.08 32.81 14.21
C PRO A 24 48.44 32.41 14.82
N ILE A 25 48.76 31.13 14.75
CA ILE A 25 50.09 30.57 15.08
C ILE A 25 50.90 30.46 13.77
N PRO A 26 52.14 31.00 13.70
CA PRO A 26 52.98 30.84 12.53
C PRO A 26 53.76 29.51 12.60
N LEU A 27 53.62 28.66 11.60
CA LEU A 27 54.49 27.49 11.41
C LEU A 27 55.31 27.63 10.13
N LYS A 28 56.64 27.64 10.32
CA LYS A 28 57.68 27.64 9.28
C LYS A 28 57.59 26.41 8.37
N PRO A 29 57.99 26.52 7.09
CA PRO A 29 58.01 25.39 6.17
C PRO A 29 59.30 24.57 6.37
N ARG A 30 59.16 23.25 6.57
CA ARG A 30 60.22 22.27 6.33
C ARG A 30 59.77 21.31 5.24
N ARG A 31 60.51 21.33 4.12
CA ARG A 31 60.49 20.31 3.06
C ARG A 31 60.99 18.98 3.64
N SER A 32 60.33 17.86 3.32
CA SER A 32 60.98 16.66 2.75
C SER A 32 60.01 15.46 2.66
N LEU A 33 59.84 14.95 1.44
CA LEU A 33 59.58 13.55 1.05
C LEU A 33 59.12 12.57 2.17
N ALA A 34 57.82 12.47 2.39
CA ALA A 34 57.20 11.29 3.05
C ALA A 34 55.69 11.14 2.74
N THR A 35 55.17 11.81 1.72
CA THR A 35 53.72 11.90 1.45
C THR A 35 53.20 10.96 0.36
N ALA A 36 54.08 10.23 -0.34
CA ALA A 36 53.65 9.31 -1.40
C ALA A 36 53.30 7.91 -0.90
N THR A 37 53.84 7.47 0.24
CA THR A 37 53.65 6.09 0.75
C THR A 37 52.51 5.95 1.75
N ILE A 38 52.11 7.03 2.43
CA ILE A 38 50.98 7.02 3.39
C ILE A 38 49.62 7.17 2.66
N LEU A 39 49.57 7.85 1.51
CA LEU A 39 48.37 7.90 0.67
C LEU A 39 48.06 6.55 0.00
N GLY A 40 49.08 5.77 -0.36
CA GLY A 40 48.91 4.44 -0.96
C GLY A 40 48.34 3.40 0.01
N LEU A 41 48.70 3.46 1.30
CA LEU A 41 48.18 2.55 2.32
C LEU A 41 46.76 2.91 2.80
N LEU A 42 46.37 4.19 2.74
CA LEU A 42 45.01 4.63 3.06
C LEU A 42 44.00 4.27 1.96
N VAL A 43 44.42 4.25 0.69
CA VAL A 43 43.59 3.77 -0.44
C VAL A 43 43.44 2.24 -0.42
N LEU A 44 44.48 1.50 0.00
CA LEU A 44 44.40 0.05 0.20
C LEU A 44 43.60 -0.35 1.45
N ALA A 45 43.61 0.46 2.52
CA ALA A 45 42.76 0.24 3.71
C ALA A 45 41.29 0.61 3.47
N MET A 46 40.99 1.58 2.60
CA MET A 46 39.63 1.89 2.16
C MET A 46 39.07 0.86 1.15
N GLY A 47 39.93 0.07 0.50
CA GLY A 47 39.53 -0.96 -0.46
C GLY A 47 39.00 -2.27 0.15
N CYS A 48 39.32 -2.57 1.42
CA CYS A 48 38.97 -3.85 2.05
C CYS A 48 38.06 -3.76 3.28
N ALA A 49 37.69 -2.56 3.72
CA ALA A 49 36.78 -2.39 4.85
C ALA A 49 35.62 -1.49 4.44
N LEU A 50 34.58 -2.08 3.82
CA LEU A 50 33.25 -1.58 4.14
C LEU A 50 33.17 -1.58 5.66
N THR A 51 33.01 -0.40 6.24
CA THR A 51 32.86 -0.28 7.67
C THR A 51 31.67 -1.15 8.09
N GLN A 52 31.73 -1.71 9.30
CA GLN A 52 30.62 -2.49 9.84
C GLN A 52 29.28 -1.75 9.72
N ALA A 53 29.31 -0.41 9.81
CA ALA A 53 28.18 0.49 9.58
C ALA A 53 27.62 0.43 8.15
N THR A 54 28.46 0.39 7.10
CA THR A 54 27.99 0.26 5.71
C THR A 54 27.33 -1.10 5.49
N ARG A 55 27.91 -2.20 6.00
CA ARG A 55 27.30 -3.55 5.90
C ARG A 55 25.95 -3.62 6.62
N GLN A 56 25.86 -3.03 7.80
CA GLN A 56 24.60 -2.94 8.56
C GLN A 56 23.55 -2.13 7.79
N SER A 57 23.95 -1.01 7.17
CA SER A 57 23.04 -0.19 6.36
C SER A 57 22.52 -0.93 5.14
N LEU A 58 23.39 -1.68 4.43
CA LEU A 58 22.99 -2.53 3.31
C LEU A 58 22.06 -3.67 3.74
N THR A 59 22.33 -4.29 4.89
CA THR A 59 21.45 -5.33 5.45
C THR A 59 20.07 -4.79 5.79
N THR A 60 20.00 -3.63 6.46
CA THR A 60 18.73 -2.93 6.75
C THR A 60 17.98 -2.60 5.47
N TYR A 61 18.70 -2.15 4.45
CA TYR A 61 18.15 -1.81 3.15
C TYR A 61 17.59 -3.04 2.41
N THR A 62 18.31 -4.17 2.37
CA THR A 62 17.81 -5.43 1.78
C THR A 62 16.55 -5.92 2.49
N ARG A 63 16.54 -5.91 3.83
CA ARG A 63 15.34 -6.26 4.61
C ARG A 63 14.15 -5.37 4.26
N ALA A 64 14.37 -4.07 4.08
CA ALA A 64 13.30 -3.16 3.69
C ALA A 64 12.74 -3.49 2.29
N MET A 65 13.58 -3.98 1.37
CA MET A 65 13.16 -4.42 0.03
C MET A 65 12.38 -5.74 0.05
N ASP A 66 12.76 -6.68 0.93
CA ASP A 66 11.97 -7.91 1.15
C ASP A 66 10.55 -7.57 1.64
N GLU A 67 10.44 -6.63 2.59
CA GLU A 67 9.15 -6.16 3.10
C GLU A 67 8.33 -5.45 2.01
N VAL A 68 8.99 -4.72 1.08
CA VAL A 68 8.33 -4.13 -0.10
C VAL A 68 7.71 -5.22 -0.97
N GLN A 69 8.46 -6.28 -1.26
CA GLN A 69 8.00 -7.35 -2.12
C GLN A 69 6.84 -8.12 -1.48
N GLU A 70 6.95 -8.46 -0.20
CA GLU A 70 5.87 -9.12 0.55
C GLU A 70 4.59 -8.27 0.55
N SER A 71 4.72 -6.98 0.86
CA SER A 71 3.61 -6.04 0.89
C SER A 71 2.95 -5.86 -0.49
N ALA A 72 3.76 -5.80 -1.55
CA ALA A 72 3.26 -5.70 -2.91
C ALA A 72 2.55 -7.00 -3.37
N ASN A 73 3.06 -8.17 -2.98
CA ASN A 73 2.43 -9.45 -3.27
C ASN A 73 1.05 -9.58 -2.62
N PHE A 74 0.89 -9.07 -1.40
CA PHE A 74 -0.42 -8.98 -0.75
C PHE A 74 -1.42 -8.18 -1.61
N PHE A 75 -1.02 -7.00 -2.06
CA PHE A 75 -1.85 -6.12 -2.89
C PHE A 75 -2.22 -6.75 -4.24
N LEU A 76 -1.23 -7.32 -4.94
CA LEU A 76 -1.46 -7.95 -6.25
C LEU A 76 -2.41 -9.15 -6.16
N THR A 77 -2.38 -9.86 -5.02
CA THR A 77 -3.31 -10.95 -4.73
C THR A 77 -4.74 -10.44 -4.50
N ASP A 78 -4.91 -9.36 -3.74
CA ASP A 78 -6.23 -8.73 -3.56
C ASP A 78 -6.80 -8.22 -4.90
N TYR A 79 -5.96 -7.64 -5.75
CA TYR A 79 -6.35 -7.24 -7.10
C TYR A 79 -6.77 -8.44 -7.96
N ALA A 80 -6.07 -9.57 -7.87
CA ALA A 80 -6.47 -10.82 -8.54
C ALA A 80 -7.89 -11.25 -8.13
N ASN A 81 -8.18 -11.18 -6.84
CA ASN A 81 -9.51 -11.52 -6.31
C ASN A 81 -10.59 -10.55 -6.80
N LEU A 82 -10.27 -9.27 -6.89
CA LEU A 82 -11.17 -8.25 -7.43
C LEU A 82 -11.51 -8.51 -8.91
N VAL A 83 -10.52 -8.89 -9.71
CA VAL A 83 -10.70 -9.24 -11.13
C VAL A 83 -11.59 -10.48 -11.28
N LYS A 84 -11.35 -11.53 -10.49
CA LYS A 84 -12.19 -12.74 -10.48
C LYS A 84 -13.65 -12.41 -10.13
N PHE A 85 -13.84 -11.57 -9.11
CA PHE A 85 -15.18 -11.12 -8.72
C PHE A 85 -15.90 -10.37 -9.85
N ARG A 86 -15.21 -9.49 -10.59
CA ARG A 86 -15.81 -8.80 -11.74
C ARG A 86 -16.23 -9.77 -12.85
N LYS A 87 -15.38 -10.73 -13.18
CA LYS A 87 -15.73 -11.75 -14.19
C LYS A 87 -16.97 -12.56 -13.78
N GLN A 88 -17.12 -12.88 -12.50
CA GLN A 88 -18.31 -13.58 -11.98
C GLN A 88 -19.59 -12.74 -12.14
N LEU A 89 -19.50 -11.42 -11.93
CA LEU A 89 -20.60 -10.50 -12.21
C LEU A 89 -20.93 -10.42 -13.71
N GLU A 90 -19.92 -10.30 -14.56
CA GLU A 90 -20.08 -10.19 -16.02
C GLU A 90 -20.61 -11.48 -16.65
N ALA A 91 -20.26 -12.64 -16.09
CA ALA A 91 -20.70 -13.96 -16.57
C ALA A 91 -22.17 -14.30 -16.24
N GLY A 92 -22.96 -13.33 -15.77
CA GLY A 92 -24.39 -13.53 -15.50
C GLY A 92 -24.66 -14.32 -14.21
N GLY A 93 -23.70 -14.37 -13.28
CA GLY A 93 -24.02 -14.74 -11.91
C GLY A 93 -25.08 -13.78 -11.40
N ASP A 94 -26.28 -14.30 -11.11
CA ASP A 94 -27.46 -13.53 -10.74
C ASP A 94 -27.06 -12.38 -9.81
N GLU A 95 -27.27 -11.14 -10.26
CA GLU A 95 -26.68 -9.94 -9.67
C GLU A 95 -27.08 -9.82 -8.18
N LYS A 96 -28.24 -10.39 -7.83
CA LYS A 96 -28.72 -10.56 -6.45
C LYS A 96 -27.91 -11.57 -5.64
N THR A 97 -27.52 -12.70 -6.22
CA THR A 97 -26.73 -13.76 -5.57
C THR A 97 -25.28 -13.34 -5.35
N ALA A 98 -24.68 -12.63 -6.31
CA ALA A 98 -23.35 -12.04 -6.17
C ALA A 98 -23.28 -10.87 -5.16
N ARG A 99 -24.42 -10.19 -4.93
CA ARG A 99 -24.60 -9.18 -3.88
C ARG A 99 -24.84 -9.80 -2.49
N ALA A 100 -25.41 -11.00 -2.41
CA ALA A 100 -25.90 -11.61 -1.16
C ALA A 100 -24.85 -12.37 -0.33
N LYS A 101 -23.74 -12.87 -0.92
CA LYS A 101 -22.68 -13.58 -0.17
C LYS A 101 -21.28 -13.26 -0.69
N PRO A 102 -20.60 -12.24 -0.17
CA PRO A 102 -19.16 -12.16 -0.26
C PRO A 102 -18.58 -12.89 0.95
N GLU A 103 -18.30 -14.19 0.82
CA GLU A 103 -17.28 -14.80 1.68
C GLU A 103 -15.98 -14.05 1.40
N PHE A 104 -15.55 -13.25 2.37
CA PHE A 104 -14.13 -13.01 2.47
C PHE A 104 -13.53 -14.38 2.75
N PRO A 105 -12.61 -14.91 1.93
CA PRO A 105 -11.84 -16.04 2.41
C PRO A 105 -11.23 -15.61 3.75
N SER A 106 -11.65 -16.28 4.81
CA SER A 106 -11.13 -16.08 6.17
C SER A 106 -9.64 -16.36 6.23
N GLU A 107 -9.12 -17.06 5.22
CA GLU A 107 -7.75 -17.49 5.12
C GLU A 107 -7.12 -17.02 3.80
N PHE A 108 -5.96 -16.39 3.96
CA PHE A 108 -5.08 -15.99 2.88
C PHE A 108 -4.45 -17.24 2.27
N ILE A 109 -4.97 -17.69 1.12
CA ILE A 109 -4.33 -18.75 0.34
C ILE A 109 -3.73 -18.10 -0.91
N LEU A 110 -2.41 -17.89 -0.89
CA LEU A 110 -1.66 -17.64 -2.11
C LEU A 110 -1.88 -18.85 -3.02
N PRO A 111 -2.41 -18.69 -4.24
CA PRO A 111 -2.42 -19.80 -5.19
C PRO A 111 -0.97 -20.20 -5.44
N GLN A 112 -0.58 -21.39 -4.97
CA GLN A 112 0.81 -21.89 -5.09
C GLN A 112 1.22 -22.16 -6.54
N ASN A 113 0.27 -22.13 -7.48
CA ASN A 113 0.55 -22.17 -8.91
C ASN A 113 -0.65 -21.60 -9.69
N PRO A 114 -0.62 -20.33 -10.15
CA PRO A 114 -1.79 -19.73 -10.81
C PRO A 114 -2.05 -20.24 -12.25
N GLY A 115 -1.24 -21.15 -12.79
CA GLY A 115 -1.30 -21.52 -14.20
C GLY A 115 -0.89 -20.36 -15.12
N ALA A 116 -0.93 -20.57 -16.44
CA ALA A 116 -0.67 -19.50 -17.39
C ALA A 116 -1.78 -18.43 -17.30
N PRO A 117 -1.44 -17.12 -17.25
CA PRO A 117 -2.44 -16.06 -17.17
C PRO A 117 -3.32 -16.06 -18.43
N THR A 118 -4.63 -16.27 -18.25
CA THR A 118 -5.59 -16.41 -19.36
C THR A 118 -6.23 -15.08 -19.78
N THR A 119 -6.06 -14.03 -18.98
CA THR A 119 -6.69 -12.72 -19.21
C THR A 119 -5.73 -11.56 -19.04
N LYS A 120 -6.06 -10.41 -19.65
CA LYS A 120 -5.25 -9.17 -19.57
C LYS A 120 -4.93 -8.76 -18.13
N ALA A 121 -5.87 -8.96 -17.22
CA ALA A 121 -5.69 -8.62 -15.80
C ALA A 121 -4.79 -9.62 -15.06
N GLU A 122 -4.95 -10.93 -15.30
CA GLU A 122 -4.04 -11.96 -14.75
C GLU A 122 -2.62 -11.76 -15.28
N LYS A 123 -2.49 -11.43 -16.56
CA LYS A 123 -1.22 -11.10 -17.20
C LYS A 123 -0.57 -9.89 -16.55
N ALA A 124 -1.34 -8.82 -16.31
CA ALA A 124 -0.85 -7.63 -15.63
C ALA A 124 -0.39 -7.93 -14.19
N ILE A 125 -1.09 -8.82 -13.48
CA ILE A 125 -0.67 -9.23 -12.12
C ILE A 125 0.65 -10.00 -12.17
N GLN A 126 0.79 -10.96 -13.10
CA GLN A 126 2.04 -11.69 -13.27
C GLN A 126 3.19 -10.74 -13.64
N GLU A 127 2.97 -9.87 -14.62
CA GLU A 127 3.95 -8.85 -15.03
C GLU A 127 4.38 -7.96 -13.87
N SER A 128 3.46 -7.60 -12.97
CA SER A 128 3.77 -6.79 -11.78
C SER A 128 4.63 -7.56 -10.76
N ARG A 129 4.40 -8.87 -10.59
CA ARG A 129 5.22 -9.71 -9.71
C ARG A 129 6.64 -9.86 -10.24
N GLU A 130 6.75 -10.10 -11.53
CA GLU A 130 8.03 -10.27 -12.22
C GLU A 130 8.80 -8.95 -12.29
N ALA A 131 8.10 -7.83 -12.42
CA ALA A 131 8.66 -6.49 -12.25
C ALA A 131 9.28 -6.27 -10.86
N LEU A 132 8.61 -6.71 -9.79
CA LEU A 132 9.14 -6.64 -8.43
C LEU A 132 10.34 -7.57 -8.24
N GLU A 133 10.31 -8.76 -8.85
CA GLU A 133 11.45 -9.68 -8.84
C GLU A 133 12.66 -9.08 -9.56
N VAL A 134 12.48 -8.42 -10.71
CA VAL A 134 13.55 -7.68 -11.39
C VAL A 134 14.16 -6.60 -10.48
N ILE A 135 13.32 -5.85 -9.77
CA ILE A 135 13.79 -4.83 -8.81
C ILE A 135 14.63 -5.47 -7.71
N ARG A 136 14.19 -6.63 -7.17
CA ARG A 136 14.92 -7.37 -6.14
C ARG A 136 16.26 -7.88 -6.65
N GLN A 137 16.30 -8.52 -7.82
CA GLN A 137 17.53 -9.05 -8.40
C GLN A 137 18.53 -7.93 -8.74
N TYR A 138 18.03 -6.79 -9.23
CA TYR A 138 18.86 -5.60 -9.41
C TYR A 138 19.44 -5.10 -8.09
N ASN A 139 18.64 -5.14 -7.03
CA ASN A 139 19.06 -4.75 -5.69
C ASN A 139 20.17 -5.66 -5.16
N ASP A 140 20.01 -6.98 -5.32
CA ASP A 140 20.98 -7.98 -4.89
C ASP A 140 22.32 -7.77 -5.62
N ALA A 141 22.29 -7.43 -6.92
CA ALA A 141 23.48 -7.06 -7.68
C ALA A 141 24.16 -5.77 -7.16
N LEU A 142 23.39 -4.73 -6.84
CA LEU A 142 23.91 -3.49 -6.23
C LEU A 142 24.56 -3.76 -4.87
N VAL A 143 23.93 -4.57 -4.02
CA VAL A 143 24.45 -4.94 -2.70
C VAL A 143 25.72 -5.77 -2.82
N ALA A 144 25.76 -6.77 -3.72
CA ALA A 144 26.96 -7.57 -3.96
C ALA A 144 28.15 -6.70 -4.43
N LEU A 145 27.88 -5.72 -5.30
CA LEU A 145 28.86 -4.73 -5.73
C LEU A 145 29.29 -3.80 -4.59
N ALA A 146 28.37 -3.35 -3.75
CA ALA A 146 28.68 -2.47 -2.64
C ALA A 146 29.54 -3.20 -1.60
N GLU A 147 29.19 -4.43 -1.24
CA GLU A 147 29.92 -5.26 -0.27
C GLU A 147 31.30 -5.73 -0.72
N GLY A 148 31.59 -5.62 -2.02
CA GLY A 148 32.84 -6.11 -2.60
C GLY A 148 32.95 -7.63 -2.55
N ARG A 149 31.84 -8.32 -2.83
CA ARG A 149 31.83 -9.78 -2.96
C ARG A 149 32.76 -10.25 -4.09
N PRO A 150 33.17 -11.54 -4.09
CA PRO A 150 33.98 -12.09 -5.17
C PRO A 150 33.34 -11.88 -6.55
N GLU A 151 34.17 -11.66 -7.59
CA GLU A 151 33.70 -11.36 -8.95
C GLU A 151 32.76 -12.43 -9.51
N ALA A 152 33.01 -13.71 -9.20
CA ALA A 152 32.13 -14.81 -9.58
C ALA A 152 30.71 -14.68 -9.00
N GLU A 153 30.59 -14.20 -7.76
CA GLU A 153 29.28 -13.96 -7.13
C GLU A 153 28.59 -12.74 -7.72
N ILE A 154 29.31 -11.64 -7.94
CA ILE A 154 28.78 -10.44 -8.61
C ILE A 154 28.25 -10.80 -10.00
N LYS A 155 29.03 -11.59 -10.76
CA LYS A 155 28.64 -12.08 -12.09
C LYS A 155 27.38 -12.94 -12.02
N ALA A 156 27.26 -13.83 -11.05
CA ALA A 156 26.06 -14.63 -10.85
C ALA A 156 24.82 -13.75 -10.58
N GLN A 157 24.94 -12.74 -9.72
CA GLN A 157 23.85 -11.81 -9.42
C GLN A 157 23.43 -10.98 -10.64
N ILE A 158 24.39 -10.46 -11.40
CA ILE A 158 24.08 -9.69 -12.62
C ILE A 158 23.43 -10.58 -13.69
N ASN A 159 23.84 -11.85 -13.80
CA ASN A 159 23.18 -12.81 -14.69
C ASN A 159 21.74 -13.12 -14.26
N GLN A 160 21.49 -13.26 -12.95
CA GLN A 160 20.13 -13.44 -12.42
C GLN A 160 19.25 -12.23 -12.72
N PHE A 161 19.76 -11.02 -12.52
CA PHE A 161 19.09 -9.78 -12.90
C PHE A 161 18.79 -9.71 -14.41
N GLY A 162 19.76 -10.02 -15.25
CA GLY A 162 19.57 -10.10 -16.70
C GLY A 162 18.50 -11.13 -17.10
N GLY A 163 18.54 -12.32 -16.50
CA GLY A 163 17.52 -13.35 -16.70
C GLY A 163 16.12 -12.90 -16.28
N ALA A 164 16.00 -12.23 -15.14
CA ALA A 164 14.72 -11.68 -14.67
C ALA A 164 14.17 -10.62 -15.65
N LEU A 165 15.03 -9.74 -16.19
CA LEU A 165 14.62 -8.79 -17.22
C LEU A 165 14.13 -9.48 -18.50
N GLN A 166 14.79 -10.57 -18.93
CA GLN A 166 14.34 -11.37 -20.09
C GLN A 166 12.99 -12.04 -19.83
N THR A 167 12.81 -12.65 -18.65
CA THR A 167 11.52 -13.24 -18.24
C THR A 167 10.42 -12.18 -18.27
N LEU A 168 10.68 -11.03 -17.67
CA LEU A 168 9.73 -9.92 -17.65
C LEU A 168 9.39 -9.45 -19.08
N ALA A 169 10.40 -9.29 -19.96
CA ALA A 169 10.20 -8.93 -21.36
C ALA A 169 9.36 -9.97 -22.12
N SER A 170 9.53 -11.26 -21.81
CA SER A 170 8.81 -12.37 -22.47
C SER A 170 7.32 -12.42 -22.12
N ILE A 171 6.94 -11.91 -20.95
CA ILE A 171 5.54 -11.84 -20.52
C ILE A 171 4.81 -10.78 -21.35
N GLY A 172 5.47 -9.67 -21.73
CA GLY A 172 4.95 -8.61 -22.60
C GLY A 172 4.38 -7.41 -21.84
N GLY A 173 4.29 -6.23 -22.49
CA GLY A 173 4.21 -4.92 -21.83
C GLY A 173 2.81 -4.38 -21.52
N THR A 174 1.99 -5.10 -20.73
CA THR A 174 0.66 -4.60 -20.32
C THR A 174 0.76 -3.56 -19.19
N VAL A 175 1.69 -3.77 -18.27
CA VAL A 175 1.95 -2.93 -17.09
C VAL A 175 3.10 -1.98 -17.35
N VAL A 176 4.19 -2.48 -17.96
CA VAL A 176 5.41 -1.73 -18.26
C VAL A 176 5.48 -1.50 -19.78
N PRO A 177 5.13 -0.30 -20.27
CA PRO A 177 5.25 0.00 -21.69
C PRO A 177 6.71 -0.04 -22.16
N GLY A 178 6.96 -0.66 -23.32
CA GLY A 178 8.30 -0.76 -23.91
C GLY A 178 9.20 -1.81 -23.27
N ILE A 179 8.61 -2.77 -22.55
CA ILE A 179 9.32 -3.87 -21.88
C ILE A 179 10.10 -4.74 -22.86
N GLU A 180 9.72 -4.77 -24.15
CA GLU A 180 10.43 -5.55 -25.17
C GLU A 180 11.89 -5.09 -25.30
N GLN A 181 12.13 -3.79 -25.12
CA GLN A 181 13.47 -3.18 -25.15
C GLN A 181 14.35 -3.67 -23.98
N PHE A 182 13.77 -4.26 -22.95
CA PHE A 182 14.53 -4.78 -21.82
C PHE A 182 15.26 -6.07 -22.19
N SER A 183 14.85 -6.80 -23.22
CA SER A 183 15.57 -7.98 -23.72
C SER A 183 16.97 -7.60 -24.23
N ASP A 184 17.08 -6.50 -24.99
CA ASP A 184 18.35 -5.98 -25.50
C ASP A 184 19.23 -5.48 -24.35
N ILE A 185 18.63 -4.77 -23.39
CA ILE A 185 19.33 -4.29 -22.20
C ILE A 185 19.83 -5.47 -21.34
N ALA A 186 19.00 -6.49 -21.14
CA ALA A 186 19.37 -7.70 -20.41
C ALA A 186 20.54 -8.41 -21.08
N THR A 187 20.49 -8.58 -22.40
CA THR A 187 21.57 -9.18 -23.18
C THR A 187 22.86 -8.36 -23.06
N LYS A 188 22.76 -7.03 -23.12
CA LYS A 188 23.89 -6.12 -22.91
C LYS A 188 24.47 -6.26 -21.50
N ILE A 189 23.63 -6.33 -20.47
CA ILE A 189 24.05 -6.48 -19.07
C ILE A 189 24.74 -7.83 -18.85
N ILE A 190 24.15 -8.93 -19.34
CA ILE A 190 24.73 -10.28 -19.27
C ILE A 190 26.08 -10.30 -19.99
N LYS A 191 26.15 -9.73 -21.19
CA LYS A 191 27.41 -9.67 -21.95
C LYS A 191 28.46 -8.84 -21.23
N LEU A 192 28.10 -7.66 -20.71
CA LEU A 192 29.02 -6.84 -19.90
C LEU A 192 29.51 -7.59 -18.65
N ALA A 193 28.68 -8.40 -18.01
CA ALA A 193 29.09 -9.23 -16.88
C ALA A 193 29.93 -10.45 -17.30
N GLN A 194 29.72 -10.98 -18.51
CA GLN A 194 30.52 -12.05 -19.09
C GLN A 194 31.94 -11.60 -19.44
N ASP A 195 32.03 -10.42 -20.07
CA ASP A 195 33.25 -9.76 -20.53
C ASP A 195 33.93 -8.94 -19.42
N ALA A 196 33.32 -8.86 -18.23
CA ALA A 196 33.89 -8.14 -17.09
C ALA A 196 35.00 -8.94 -16.42
N ASP A 197 36.20 -8.38 -16.44
CA ASP A 197 37.40 -8.87 -15.75
C ASP A 197 37.72 -8.03 -14.50
N ASN A 198 36.92 -6.99 -14.24
CA ASN A 198 37.10 -6.11 -13.09
C ASN A 198 35.81 -5.42 -12.63
N ARG A 199 35.89 -4.87 -11.41
CA ARG A 199 34.80 -4.18 -10.71
C ARG A 199 34.19 -2.99 -11.46
N GLU A 200 34.98 -2.22 -12.21
CA GLU A 200 34.47 -1.06 -12.95
C GLU A 200 33.54 -1.47 -14.09
N GLN A 201 33.82 -2.60 -14.75
CA GLN A 201 32.95 -3.14 -15.79
C GLN A 201 31.63 -3.66 -15.20
N PHE A 202 31.67 -4.34 -14.04
CA PHE A 202 30.44 -4.74 -13.34
C PHE A 202 29.59 -3.54 -12.89
N LYS A 203 30.23 -2.49 -12.38
CA LYS A 203 29.57 -1.23 -12.02
C LYS A 203 28.89 -0.58 -13.23
N LYS A 204 29.54 -0.58 -14.39
CA LYS A 204 28.94 -0.10 -15.64
C LYS A 204 27.72 -0.95 -16.03
N ALA A 205 27.81 -2.28 -15.92
CA ALA A 205 26.68 -3.18 -16.21
C ALA A 205 25.47 -2.89 -15.31
N VAL A 206 25.69 -2.66 -14.02
CA VAL A 206 24.62 -2.32 -13.09
C VAL A 206 24.04 -0.93 -13.34
N LYS A 207 24.86 0.07 -13.67
CA LYS A 207 24.36 1.41 -14.06
C LYS A 207 23.44 1.38 -15.29
N GLU A 208 23.74 0.55 -16.28
CA GLU A 208 22.86 0.34 -17.44
C GLU A 208 21.49 -0.23 -17.03
N GLY A 209 21.44 -1.01 -15.94
CA GLY A 209 20.23 -1.54 -15.34
C GLY A 209 19.36 -0.53 -14.59
N GLN A 210 19.88 0.65 -14.24
CA GLN A 210 19.14 1.64 -13.45
C GLN A 210 17.91 2.18 -14.21
N LYS A 211 18.07 2.50 -15.51
CA LYS A 211 17.00 3.04 -16.34
C LYS A 211 15.80 2.09 -16.49
N PRO A 212 15.96 0.81 -16.87
CA PRO A 212 14.83 -0.11 -16.96
C PRO A 212 14.15 -0.30 -15.60
N VAL A 213 14.90 -0.39 -14.50
CA VAL A 213 14.33 -0.50 -13.14
C VAL A 213 13.50 0.74 -12.76
N ASN A 214 13.97 1.94 -13.09
CA ASN A 214 13.20 3.17 -12.89
C ASN A 214 11.91 3.21 -13.73
N ASN A 215 11.96 2.68 -14.96
CA ASN A 215 10.77 2.55 -15.81
C ASN A 215 9.77 1.58 -15.19
N ILE A 216 10.23 0.45 -14.65
CA ILE A 216 9.40 -0.54 -13.94
C ILE A 216 8.73 0.09 -12.72
N LEU A 217 9.50 0.75 -11.85
CA LEU A 217 8.94 1.41 -10.65
C LEU A 217 7.88 2.47 -11.02
N THR A 218 8.12 3.22 -12.09
CA THR A 218 7.19 4.23 -12.60
C THR A 218 5.92 3.59 -13.19
N ALA A 219 6.05 2.45 -13.85
CA ALA A 219 4.92 1.69 -14.38
C ALA A 219 4.04 1.11 -13.25
N LEU A 220 4.66 0.48 -12.25
CA LEU A 220 3.98 -0.01 -11.04
C LEU A 220 3.25 1.14 -10.32
N GLU A 221 3.90 2.31 -10.17
CA GLU A 221 3.29 3.51 -9.59
C GLU A 221 2.03 3.92 -10.37
N LYS A 222 2.09 3.98 -11.70
CA LYS A 222 0.96 4.36 -12.57
C LYS A 222 -0.20 3.36 -12.49
N GLN A 223 0.08 2.09 -12.23
CA GLN A 223 -0.94 1.04 -12.14
C GLN A 223 -1.79 1.12 -10.85
N THR A 224 -1.27 1.74 -9.78
CA THR A 224 -1.96 1.85 -8.49
C THR A 224 -3.32 2.55 -8.59
N SER A 225 -3.41 3.64 -9.38
CA SER A 225 -4.65 4.40 -9.52
C SER A 225 -5.75 3.62 -10.26
N PRO A 226 -5.51 2.99 -11.42
CA PRO A 226 -6.46 2.05 -12.04
C PRO A 226 -6.94 0.95 -11.09
N ILE A 227 -6.04 0.35 -10.29
CA ILE A 227 -6.42 -0.71 -9.35
C ILE A 227 -7.36 -0.16 -8.26
N TYR A 228 -7.03 0.99 -7.68
CA TYR A 228 -7.91 1.65 -6.73
C TYR A 228 -9.28 1.95 -7.35
N ARG A 229 -9.31 2.57 -8.54
CA ARG A 229 -10.56 2.86 -9.26
C ARG A 229 -11.36 1.59 -9.54
N ALA A 230 -10.69 0.45 -9.74
CA ALA A 230 -11.36 -0.81 -9.94
C ALA A 230 -12.09 -1.31 -8.67
N SER A 231 -11.58 -0.98 -7.48
CA SER A 231 -12.19 -1.37 -6.19
C SER A 231 -13.47 -0.59 -5.88
N VAL A 232 -13.55 0.68 -6.32
CA VAL A 232 -14.64 1.61 -5.95
C VAL A 232 -16.03 1.09 -6.35
N PRO A 233 -16.29 0.61 -7.58
CA PRO A 233 -17.62 0.09 -7.93
C PRO A 233 -18.06 -1.09 -7.08
N ARG A 234 -17.14 -1.97 -6.65
CA ARG A 234 -17.45 -3.11 -5.77
C ARG A 234 -17.87 -2.63 -4.39
N ALA A 235 -17.10 -1.70 -3.80
CA ALA A 235 -17.44 -1.10 -2.51
C ALA A 235 -18.78 -0.35 -2.60
N LYS A 236 -18.98 0.44 -3.67
CA LYS A 236 -20.22 1.17 -3.91
C LYS A 236 -21.43 0.24 -4.05
N SER A 237 -21.35 -0.82 -4.85
CA SER A 237 -22.44 -1.78 -5.00
C SER A 237 -22.86 -2.40 -3.66
N ARG A 238 -21.88 -2.76 -2.81
CA ARG A 238 -22.17 -3.27 -1.47
C ARG A 238 -22.76 -2.22 -0.53
N GLN A 239 -22.30 -0.97 -0.61
CA GLN A 239 -22.90 0.14 0.13
C GLN A 239 -24.35 0.34 -0.29
N ASP A 240 -24.63 0.31 -1.60
CA ASP A 240 -25.97 0.52 -2.14
C ASP A 240 -26.93 -0.59 -1.67
N VAL A 241 -26.48 -1.85 -1.59
CA VAL A 241 -27.27 -2.96 -0.98
C VAL A 241 -27.58 -2.72 0.49
N ALA A 242 -26.59 -2.33 1.30
CA ALA A 242 -26.81 -2.04 2.72
C ALA A 242 -27.80 -0.87 2.90
N LYS A 243 -27.68 0.17 2.07
CA LYS A 243 -28.62 1.31 2.06
C LYS A 243 -30.01 0.91 1.61
N ASP A 244 -30.15 0.05 0.61
CA ASP A 244 -31.45 -0.44 0.15
C ASP A 244 -32.17 -1.24 1.25
N ASN A 245 -31.45 -2.08 1.99
CA ASN A 245 -32.02 -2.79 3.14
C ASN A 245 -32.43 -1.83 4.27
N ILE A 246 -31.59 -0.84 4.60
CA ILE A 246 -31.92 0.20 5.57
C ILE A 246 -33.19 0.95 5.16
N ARG A 247 -33.27 1.32 3.88
CA ARG A 247 -34.41 2.01 3.29
C ARG A 247 -35.68 1.17 3.36
N LEU A 248 -35.59 -0.11 3.00
CA LEU A 248 -36.71 -1.05 3.03
C LEU A 248 -37.29 -1.14 4.44
N VAL A 249 -36.44 -1.37 5.45
CA VAL A 249 -36.88 -1.42 6.85
C VAL A 249 -37.48 -0.08 7.30
N GLY A 250 -36.88 1.04 6.89
CA GLY A 250 -37.44 2.36 7.13
C GLY A 250 -38.85 2.56 6.57
N PHE A 251 -39.12 1.99 5.40
CA PHE A 251 -40.45 2.01 4.79
C PHE A 251 -41.46 1.09 5.49
N GLU A 252 -41.02 0.02 6.14
CA GLU A 252 -41.87 -0.90 6.92
C GLU A 252 -42.20 -0.36 8.32
N ILE A 253 -41.27 0.37 8.96
CA ILE A 253 -41.48 0.95 10.30
C ILE A 253 -42.67 1.91 10.32
N LYS A 254 -42.80 2.75 9.29
CA LYS A 254 -43.85 3.78 9.24
C LYS A 254 -45.27 3.20 9.23
N PRO A 255 -45.66 2.30 8.30
CA PRO A 255 -46.98 1.67 8.32
C PRO A 255 -47.18 0.80 9.56
N PHE A 256 -46.13 0.08 10.02
CA PHE A 256 -46.21 -0.70 11.25
C PHE A 256 -46.64 0.15 12.46
N LEU A 257 -45.99 1.30 12.69
CA LEU A 257 -46.33 2.18 13.81
C LEU A 257 -47.67 2.90 13.64
N ALA A 258 -48.17 3.05 12.41
CA ALA A 258 -49.48 3.67 12.15
C ALA A 258 -50.66 2.80 12.60
N ASP A 259 -50.44 1.50 12.85
CA ASP A 259 -51.46 0.58 13.36
C ASP A 259 -51.61 0.61 14.89
N PHE A 260 -50.85 1.46 15.59
CA PHE A 260 -50.87 1.57 17.04
C PHE A 260 -51.11 3.01 17.54
N SER A 261 -51.67 3.13 18.73
CA SER A 261 -51.65 4.35 19.54
C SER A 261 -50.28 4.48 20.24
N PRO A 262 -49.83 5.70 20.61
CA PRO A 262 -48.57 5.87 21.34
C PRO A 262 -48.54 5.04 22.64
N PRO A 263 -47.36 4.54 23.06
CA PRO A 263 -47.25 3.81 24.33
C PRO A 263 -47.62 4.71 25.51
N THR A 264 -48.41 4.20 26.46
CA THR A 264 -48.67 4.90 27.73
C THR A 264 -47.67 4.51 28.83
N ASP A 265 -47.04 3.34 28.71
CA ASP A 265 -45.95 2.92 29.58
C ASP A 265 -44.72 3.84 29.41
N PRO A 266 -44.20 4.45 30.50
CA PRO A 266 -43.05 5.35 30.42
C PRO A 266 -41.77 4.67 29.91
N GLY A 267 -41.56 3.38 30.19
CA GLY A 267 -40.40 2.62 29.73
C GLY A 267 -40.40 2.50 28.21
N LEU A 268 -41.51 2.00 27.65
CA LEU A 268 -41.70 1.88 26.20
C LEU A 268 -41.63 3.25 25.49
N SER A 269 -42.15 4.31 26.12
CA SER A 269 -42.08 5.67 25.58
C SER A 269 -40.63 6.15 25.43
N ASN A 270 -39.79 5.91 26.44
CA ASN A 270 -38.37 6.26 26.41
C ASN A 270 -37.62 5.47 25.33
N GLU A 271 -37.83 4.15 25.26
CA GLU A 271 -37.18 3.31 24.26
C GLU A 271 -37.60 3.68 22.83
N MET A 272 -38.85 4.10 22.61
CA MET A 272 -39.28 4.63 21.31
C MET A 272 -38.59 5.96 20.96
N ALA A 273 -38.33 6.83 21.94
CA ALA A 273 -37.53 8.03 21.69
C ALA A 273 -36.08 7.67 21.30
N GLU A 274 -35.49 6.63 21.92
CA GLU A 274 -34.17 6.12 21.57
C GLU A 274 -34.14 5.51 20.16
N PHE A 275 -35.11 4.66 19.80
CA PHE A 275 -35.23 4.11 18.45
C PHE A 275 -35.33 5.20 17.40
N ARG A 276 -36.13 6.24 17.66
CA ARG A 276 -36.25 7.38 16.76
C ARG A 276 -34.90 8.08 16.56
N ALA A 277 -34.18 8.37 17.65
CA ALA A 277 -32.87 9.00 17.58
C ALA A 277 -31.87 8.14 16.79
N GLU A 278 -31.88 6.83 17.02
CA GLU A 278 -31.02 5.88 16.32
C GLU A 278 -31.35 5.78 14.83
N ILE A 279 -32.63 5.67 14.46
CA ILE A 279 -33.09 5.67 13.05
C ILE A 279 -32.60 6.92 12.33
N VAL A 280 -32.76 8.11 12.94
CA VAL A 280 -32.29 9.37 12.36
C VAL A 280 -30.76 9.39 12.21
N ALA A 281 -30.03 8.89 13.21
CA ALA A 281 -28.57 8.80 13.17
C ALA A 281 -28.10 7.86 12.04
N ILE A 282 -28.70 6.68 11.91
CA ILE A 282 -28.44 5.71 10.83
C ILE A 282 -28.73 6.35 9.47
N GLY A 283 -29.91 6.95 9.30
CA GLY A 283 -30.32 7.59 8.05
C GLY A 283 -29.35 8.71 7.61
N THR A 284 -28.90 9.51 8.58
CA THR A 284 -27.91 10.58 8.36
C THR A 284 -26.54 10.03 7.96
N ARG A 285 -26.03 9.04 8.69
CA ARG A 285 -24.71 8.42 8.45
C ARG A 285 -24.66 7.75 7.08
N THR A 286 -25.71 6.99 6.76
CA THR A 286 -25.82 6.22 5.50
C THR A 286 -26.28 7.09 4.33
N LYS A 287 -26.78 8.29 4.57
CA LYS A 287 -27.37 9.18 3.55
C LYS A 287 -28.42 8.43 2.72
N THR A 288 -29.31 7.72 3.39
CA THR A 288 -30.40 6.97 2.75
C THR A 288 -31.41 7.94 2.14
N ILE A 289 -31.92 7.64 0.94
CA ILE A 289 -32.91 8.45 0.22
C ILE A 289 -34.12 7.57 -0.16
N PRO A 290 -35.36 7.96 0.22
CA PRO A 290 -35.70 9.12 1.05
C PRO A 290 -35.13 8.98 2.47
N PRO A 291 -35.00 10.09 3.22
CA PRO A 291 -34.60 10.05 4.62
C PRO A 291 -35.51 9.11 5.42
N LEU A 292 -34.93 8.44 6.41
CA LEU A 292 -35.69 7.60 7.34
C LEU A 292 -36.66 8.47 8.17
N PRO A 293 -37.79 7.91 8.63
CA PRO A 293 -38.79 8.68 9.35
C PRO A 293 -38.19 9.32 10.61
N ASP A 294 -38.33 10.65 10.70
CA ASP A 294 -37.91 11.46 11.85
C ASP A 294 -39.04 11.66 12.86
N THR A 295 -40.22 11.07 12.61
CA THR A 295 -41.41 11.12 13.45
C THR A 295 -42.14 9.79 13.35
N PHE A 296 -42.68 9.32 14.47
CA PHE A 296 -43.42 8.05 14.53
C PHE A 296 -44.91 8.31 14.37
N PRO A 297 -45.55 7.74 13.33
CA PRO A 297 -46.90 8.11 12.90
C PRO A 297 -47.98 7.36 13.68
N PHE A 298 -47.88 7.30 15.01
CA PHE A 298 -48.92 6.69 15.84
C PHE A 298 -50.30 7.33 15.59
N GLN A 299 -51.36 6.54 15.67
CA GLN A 299 -52.72 6.99 15.44
C GLN A 299 -53.58 6.81 16.68
N SER A 300 -54.28 7.86 17.08
CA SER A 300 -55.25 7.78 18.18
C SER A 300 -56.41 6.84 17.82
N GLY A 301 -56.89 6.05 18.79
CA GLY A 301 -58.00 5.11 18.60
C GLY A 301 -57.60 3.73 18.04
N LYS A 302 -56.30 3.50 17.81
CA LYS A 302 -55.73 2.18 17.50
C LYS A 302 -55.36 1.42 18.77
N PRO A 303 -55.11 0.09 18.70
CA PRO A 303 -54.55 -0.67 19.81
C PRO A 303 -53.32 0.01 20.42
N GLU A 304 -53.15 -0.08 21.73
CA GLU A 304 -51.98 0.49 22.39
C GLU A 304 -50.70 -0.21 21.94
N TYR A 305 -49.62 0.55 21.75
CA TYR A 305 -48.30 -0.01 21.54
C TYR A 305 -47.81 -0.71 22.82
N ASP A 306 -47.76 -2.03 22.79
CA ASP A 306 -47.42 -2.89 23.92
C ASP A 306 -46.06 -3.58 23.76
N ASN A 307 -45.74 -4.50 24.68
CA ASN A 307 -44.49 -5.27 24.64
C ASN A 307 -44.37 -6.17 23.38
N ALA A 308 -45.47 -6.64 22.81
CA ALA A 308 -45.43 -7.47 21.61
C ALA A 308 -45.13 -6.62 20.36
N ALA A 309 -45.75 -5.45 20.24
CA ALA A 309 -45.40 -4.46 19.23
C ALA A 309 -43.94 -3.99 19.40
N HIS A 310 -43.50 -3.80 20.64
CA HIS A 310 -42.12 -3.46 20.96
C HIS A 310 -41.10 -4.53 20.54
N ALA A 311 -41.41 -5.81 20.75
CA ALA A 311 -40.57 -6.91 20.28
C ALA A 311 -40.41 -6.90 18.75
N ASN A 312 -41.47 -6.61 17.99
CA ASN A 312 -41.40 -6.48 16.53
C ASN A 312 -40.55 -5.26 16.10
N MET A 313 -40.69 -4.14 16.80
CA MET A 313 -39.86 -2.95 16.54
C MET A 313 -38.37 -3.24 16.78
N ASN A 314 -38.04 -4.00 17.83
CA ASN A 314 -36.67 -4.45 18.08
C ASN A 314 -36.08 -5.26 16.91
N ILE A 315 -36.90 -6.08 16.23
CA ILE A 315 -36.45 -6.81 15.04
C ILE A 315 -36.08 -5.82 13.92
N PHE A 316 -36.91 -4.81 13.65
CA PHE A 316 -36.57 -3.77 12.67
C PHE A 316 -35.28 -3.03 13.05
N MET A 317 -35.13 -2.66 14.33
CA MET A 317 -33.93 -2.00 14.83
C MET A 317 -32.68 -2.87 14.69
N GLN A 318 -32.79 -4.17 14.97
CA GLN A 318 -31.69 -5.11 14.77
C GLN A 318 -31.25 -5.18 13.30
N VAL A 319 -32.20 -5.24 12.36
CA VAL A 319 -31.88 -5.25 10.92
C VAL A 319 -31.22 -3.93 10.50
N LEU A 320 -31.70 -2.78 11.01
CA LEU A 320 -31.07 -1.48 10.77
C LEU A 320 -29.63 -1.44 11.29
N ARG A 321 -29.40 -1.87 12.53
CA ARG A 321 -28.05 -1.93 13.17
C ARG A 321 -27.09 -2.80 12.37
N VAL A 322 -27.52 -3.99 11.95
CA VAL A 322 -26.68 -4.90 11.14
C VAL A 322 -26.28 -4.26 9.82
N ASN A 323 -27.21 -3.60 9.13
CA ASN A 323 -26.90 -2.96 7.85
C ASN A 323 -26.11 -1.64 8.01
N ASP A 324 -26.31 -0.86 9.08
CA ASP A 324 -25.48 0.32 9.39
C ASP A 324 -24.03 -0.08 9.70
N ALA A 325 -23.86 -1.15 10.48
CA ALA A 325 -22.55 -1.73 10.77
C ALA A 325 -21.86 -2.23 9.49
N LEU A 326 -22.59 -2.94 8.61
CA LEU A 326 -22.08 -3.37 7.32
C LEU A 326 -21.68 -2.18 6.43
N TYR A 327 -22.53 -1.15 6.33
CA TYR A 327 -22.24 0.07 5.58
C TYR A 327 -20.93 0.72 6.08
N THR A 328 -20.83 0.91 7.40
CA THR A 328 -19.66 1.50 8.06
C THR A 328 -18.41 0.66 7.81
N GLN A 329 -18.49 -0.67 7.91
CA GLN A 329 -17.37 -1.57 7.62
C GLN A 329 -16.88 -1.43 6.18
N ILE A 330 -17.80 -1.34 5.20
CA ILE A 330 -17.44 -1.18 3.78
C ILE A 330 -16.73 0.17 3.55
N VAL A 331 -17.24 1.26 4.14
CA VAL A 331 -16.62 2.59 4.04
C VAL A 331 -15.23 2.60 4.68
N THR A 332 -15.10 2.09 5.90
CA THR A 332 -13.82 2.01 6.62
C THR A 332 -12.79 1.19 5.84
N ARG A 333 -13.19 0.04 5.29
CA ARG A 333 -12.31 -0.80 4.48
C ARG A 333 -11.89 -0.12 3.18
N GLN A 334 -12.79 0.60 2.51
CA GLN A 334 -12.44 1.33 1.29
C GLN A 334 -11.46 2.49 1.57
N ASN A 335 -11.60 3.17 2.71
CA ASN A 335 -10.66 4.19 3.16
C ASN A 335 -9.31 3.59 3.54
N ALA A 336 -9.30 2.44 4.24
CA ALA A 336 -8.07 1.70 4.53
C ALA A 336 -7.36 1.25 3.24
N TYR A 337 -8.12 0.81 2.23
CA TYR A 337 -7.56 0.47 0.92
C TYR A 337 -6.96 1.67 0.19
N TYR A 338 -7.62 2.82 0.24
CA TYR A 338 -7.04 4.07 -0.29
C TYR A 338 -5.71 4.41 0.40
N ASN A 339 -5.68 4.37 1.73
CA ASN A 339 -4.47 4.65 2.50
C ASN A 339 -3.35 3.65 2.17
N LEU A 340 -3.67 2.37 2.04
CA LEU A 340 -2.75 1.32 1.59
C LEU A 340 -2.13 1.68 0.24
N MET A 341 -2.92 2.13 -0.74
CA MET A 341 -2.42 2.53 -2.06
C MET A 341 -1.48 3.74 -1.99
N VAL A 342 -1.81 4.73 -1.15
CA VAL A 342 -0.96 5.90 -0.94
C VAL A 342 0.40 5.49 -0.36
N LYS A 343 0.41 4.59 0.64
CA LYS A 343 1.65 4.07 1.24
C LYS A 343 2.46 3.23 0.26
N TYR A 344 1.81 2.42 -0.56
CA TYR A 344 2.49 1.64 -1.60
C TYR A 344 3.17 2.55 -2.65
N VAL A 345 2.50 3.61 -3.10
CA VAL A 345 3.12 4.61 -4.00
C VAL A 345 4.29 5.31 -3.33
N ALA A 346 4.16 5.69 -2.05
CA ALA A 346 5.25 6.29 -1.30
C ALA A 346 6.47 5.35 -1.22
N LEU A 347 6.22 4.06 -1.02
CA LEU A 347 7.25 3.03 -1.00
C LEU A 347 7.97 2.91 -2.34
N LEU A 348 7.24 2.77 -3.45
CA LEU A 348 7.84 2.71 -4.79
C LEU A 348 8.70 3.94 -5.11
N ARG A 349 8.25 5.13 -4.72
CA ARG A 349 9.00 6.39 -4.89
C ARG A 349 10.26 6.41 -4.02
N GLN A 350 10.18 5.95 -2.78
CA GLN A 350 11.32 5.87 -1.88
C GLN A 350 12.32 4.83 -2.37
N THR A 351 11.87 3.65 -2.83
CA THR A 351 12.71 2.64 -3.47
C THR A 351 13.46 3.21 -4.67
N ARG A 352 12.78 3.94 -5.57
CA ARG A 352 13.43 4.59 -6.72
C ARG A 352 14.54 5.55 -6.29
N ARG A 353 14.29 6.33 -5.24
CA ARG A 353 15.26 7.27 -4.67
C ARG A 353 16.45 6.54 -4.06
N SER A 354 16.20 5.53 -3.22
CA SER A 354 17.25 4.74 -2.57
C SER A 354 18.12 4.02 -3.58
N LEU A 355 17.54 3.42 -4.63
CA LEU A 355 18.30 2.78 -5.71
C LEU A 355 19.18 3.78 -6.48
N THR A 356 18.70 5.00 -6.71
CA THR A 356 19.49 6.05 -7.35
C THR A 356 20.69 6.43 -6.48
N ILE A 357 20.46 6.68 -5.18
CA ILE A 357 21.52 7.03 -4.24
C ILE A 357 22.53 5.88 -4.07
N LEU A 358 22.06 4.64 -4.01
CA LEU A 358 22.93 3.47 -3.93
C LEU A 358 23.78 3.32 -5.19
N SER A 359 23.19 3.56 -6.38
CA SER A 359 23.93 3.53 -7.65
C SER A 359 24.99 4.65 -7.73
N ASP A 360 24.64 5.87 -7.33
CA ASP A 360 25.57 7.00 -7.27
C ASP A 360 26.69 6.76 -6.24
N SER A 361 26.38 6.05 -5.14
CA SER A 361 27.35 5.71 -4.10
C SER A 361 28.47 4.78 -4.57
N LEU A 362 28.28 4.12 -5.73
CA LEU A 362 29.33 3.31 -6.35
C LEU A 362 30.46 4.18 -6.93
N ASP A 363 30.22 5.46 -7.25
CA ASP A 363 31.26 6.39 -7.73
C ASP A 363 31.93 7.16 -6.61
N ALA A 364 31.17 7.51 -5.57
CA ALA A 364 31.65 8.29 -4.44
C ALA A 364 30.96 7.81 -3.16
N PRO A 365 31.67 7.66 -2.02
CA PRO A 365 31.03 7.26 -0.78
C PRO A 365 29.94 8.26 -0.39
N ILE A 366 28.68 7.80 -0.39
CA ILE A 366 27.52 8.55 0.11
C ILE A 366 27.03 7.84 1.36
N ASP A 367 26.54 8.62 2.33
CA ASP A 367 25.82 8.09 3.47
C ASP A 367 24.48 7.45 3.03
N ILE A 368 24.47 6.13 2.93
CA ILE A 368 23.30 5.31 2.58
C ILE A 368 22.40 5.04 3.81
N GLU A 369 22.89 5.29 5.02
CA GLU A 369 22.21 4.93 6.27
C GLU A 369 20.88 5.67 6.39
N ARG A 370 20.89 6.98 6.11
CA ARG A 370 19.68 7.82 6.10
C ARG A 370 18.60 7.30 5.15
N GLU A 371 18.97 6.81 3.98
CA GLU A 371 18.02 6.33 2.98
C GLU A 371 17.52 4.92 3.30
N ALA A 372 18.36 4.08 3.91
CA ALA A 372 17.93 2.80 4.46
C ALA A 372 16.87 3.01 5.56
N TYR A 373 17.08 3.96 6.49
CA TYR A 373 16.10 4.31 7.51
C TYR A 373 14.80 4.88 6.94
N ARG A 374 14.87 5.70 5.89
CA ARG A 374 13.65 6.18 5.22
C ARG A 374 12.87 5.05 4.58
N LEU A 375 13.57 4.16 3.86
CA LEU A 375 12.92 3.04 3.19
C LEU A 375 12.25 2.10 4.19
N ILE A 376 12.95 1.74 5.27
CA ILE A 376 12.39 0.83 6.29
C ILE A 376 11.20 1.46 7.02
N ASN A 377 11.24 2.77 7.30
CA ASN A 377 10.09 3.45 7.91
C ASN A 377 8.86 3.42 7.00
N VAL A 378 9.03 3.67 5.69
CA VAL A 378 7.91 3.60 4.74
C VAL A 378 7.41 2.15 4.57
N ALA A 379 8.30 1.16 4.62
CA ALA A 379 7.93 -0.24 4.60
C ALA A 379 7.12 -0.64 5.83
N PHE A 380 7.51 -0.20 7.03
CA PHE A 380 6.72 -0.41 8.25
C PHE A 380 5.37 0.30 8.20
N GLU A 381 5.31 1.54 7.72
CA GLU A 381 4.03 2.24 7.52
C GLU A 381 3.11 1.49 6.54
N LEU A 382 3.68 0.84 5.52
CA LEU A 382 2.91 0.01 4.58
C LEU A 382 2.40 -1.27 5.27
N ARG A 383 3.26 -1.95 6.05
CA ARG A 383 2.87 -3.13 6.84
C ARG A 383 1.73 -2.80 7.81
N ASP A 384 1.83 -1.68 8.51
CA ASP A 384 0.77 -1.21 9.41
C ASP A 384 -0.52 -0.92 8.63
N ALA A 385 -0.42 -0.28 7.46
CA ALA A 385 -1.57 -0.06 6.59
C ALA A 385 -2.19 -1.38 6.08
N ILE A 386 -1.39 -2.41 5.81
CA ILE A 386 -1.89 -3.76 5.47
C ILE A 386 -2.65 -4.35 6.67
N ALA A 387 -2.10 -4.25 7.88
CA ALA A 387 -2.75 -4.74 9.09
C ALA A 387 -4.11 -4.05 9.31
N VAL A 388 -4.17 -2.72 9.17
CA VAL A 388 -5.41 -1.93 9.23
C VAL A 388 -6.38 -2.32 8.12
N PHE A 389 -5.91 -2.60 6.90
CA PHE A 389 -6.80 -3.03 5.82
C PHE A 389 -7.38 -4.44 6.05
N ARG A 390 -6.58 -5.37 6.61
CA ARG A 390 -7.03 -6.72 6.97
C ARG A 390 -8.05 -6.68 8.10
N ASN A 391 -7.74 -5.90 9.13
CA ASN A 391 -8.52 -5.76 10.34
C ASN A 391 -8.90 -4.28 10.52
N PRO A 392 -9.83 -3.76 9.69
CA PRO A 392 -10.25 -2.37 9.82
C PRO A 392 -10.80 -2.16 11.22
N PRO A 393 -10.39 -1.08 11.93
CA PRO A 393 -10.90 -0.81 13.26
C PRO A 393 -12.42 -0.77 13.18
N VAL A 394 -13.06 -1.62 13.98
CA VAL A 394 -14.50 -1.55 14.20
C VAL A 394 -14.74 -0.18 14.82
N ALA A 395 -15.65 0.61 14.25
CA ALA A 395 -15.95 1.92 14.81
C ALA A 395 -16.34 1.73 16.29
N ALA A 396 -15.58 2.34 17.21
CA ALA A 396 -15.88 2.27 18.63
C ALA A 396 -17.28 2.88 18.84
N GLY A 397 -18.26 2.04 19.17
CA GLY A 397 -19.67 2.44 19.25
C GLY A 397 -20.69 1.43 18.73
N THR A 398 -20.28 0.32 18.12
CA THR A 398 -21.16 -0.83 17.82
C THR A 398 -20.91 -1.97 18.81
N ILE A 399 -21.48 -1.87 20.01
CA ILE A 399 -21.91 -3.02 20.84
C ILE A 399 -23.28 -2.67 21.37
#